data_AF-A0A4Y8C556-F1
#
_entry.id   AF-A0A4Y8C556-F1
#
_cell.length_a   1.000
_cell.length_b   1.000
_cell.length_c   1.000
_cell.angle_alpha   90.00
_cell.angle_beta   90.00
_cell.angle_gamma   90.00
#
_symmetry.space_group_name_H-M   'P 1'
#
loop_
_entity.id
_entity.type
_entity.pdbx_description
1 polymer ?
#
loop_
_entity_poly.entity_id
_entity_poly.type
_entity_poly.pdbx_seq_one_letter_code
_entity_poly.pdbx_strand_id
1 'polypeptide(L)'
;VYKVNEMYGIQTLASLKAGDNPGETDVVIETTPSDSFVSVLFYGDNYGIKESGRYRGGASMSFNNIAHQGDSLNAYLQRSDEAQTNY
;
A
#
# COMPACT_ATOMS: atom_id res chain seq x y z
N VAL A 1 -4.72 5.65 -18.69
CA VAL A 1 -5.00 6.87 -17.87
C VAL A 1 -4.30 6.69 -16.54
N TYR A 2 -3.39 7.58 -16.16
CA TYR A 2 -2.70 7.53 -14.86
C TYR A 2 -3.56 8.19 -13.80
N LYS A 3 -3.78 7.51 -12.67
CA LYS A 3 -4.56 8.01 -11.55
C LYS A 3 -3.61 8.38 -10.40
N VAL A 4 -3.18 9.63 -10.39
CA VAL A 4 -2.15 10.13 -9.46
C VAL A 4 -2.60 10.03 -8.00
N ASN A 5 -3.90 10.16 -7.75
CA ASN A 5 -4.50 10.02 -6.41
C ASN A 5 -4.53 8.57 -5.87
N GLU A 6 -4.26 7.57 -6.71
CA GLU A 6 -4.19 6.15 -6.32
C GLU A 6 -2.73 5.66 -6.20
N MET A 7 -1.75 6.54 -6.41
CA MET A 7 -0.33 6.20 -6.32
C MET A 7 0.12 6.05 -4.87
N TYR A 8 0.89 5.00 -4.59
CA TYR A 8 1.41 4.75 -3.26
C TYR A 8 2.53 5.74 -2.90
N GLY A 9 2.63 6.07 -1.62
CA GLY A 9 3.72 6.89 -1.08
C GLY A 9 3.63 8.39 -1.37
N ILE A 10 2.55 8.87 -1.99
CA ILE A 10 2.25 10.30 -2.12
C ILE A 10 0.82 10.60 -1.68
N GLN A 11 0.60 11.83 -1.24
CA GLN A 11 -0.73 12.43 -1.13
C GLN A 11 -0.89 13.45 -2.25
N THR A 12 -2.11 13.57 -2.79
CA THR A 12 -2.37 14.41 -3.96
C THR A 12 -3.54 15.35 -3.68
N LEU A 13 -3.38 16.62 -4.06
CA LEU A 13 -4.46 17.60 -4.09
C LEU A 13 -4.57 18.17 -5.52
N ALA A 14 -5.79 18.20 -6.05
CA ALA A 14 -6.06 18.78 -7.36
C ALA A 14 -6.88 20.06 -7.21
N SER A 15 -6.48 21.12 -7.90
CA SER A 15 -7.22 22.38 -7.98
C SER A 15 -7.29 22.87 -9.42
N LEU A 16 -8.28 23.73 -9.69
CA LEU A 16 -8.42 24.41 -10.98
C LEU A 16 -8.06 25.89 -10.79
N LYS A 17 -7.29 26.43 -11.72
CA LYS A 17 -7.02 27.87 -11.81
C LYS A 17 -7.34 28.35 -13.22
N ALA A 18 -7.65 29.64 -13.35
CA ALA A 18 -7.82 30.26 -14.66
C ALA A 18 -6.53 30.09 -15.48
N GLY A 19 -6.67 29.73 -16.76
CA GLY A 19 -5.55 29.70 -17.70
C GLY A 19 -5.18 31.10 -18.19
N ASP A 20 -4.12 31.20 -18.98
CA ASP A 20 -3.60 32.49 -19.47
C ASP A 20 -4.53 33.13 -20.50
N ASN A 21 -5.33 32.33 -21.24
CA ASN A 21 -6.26 32.83 -22.26
C ASN A 21 -7.74 32.56 -21.95
N PRO A 22 -8.67 33.35 -22.52
CA PRO A 22 -10.10 33.10 -22.38
C PRO A 22 -10.50 31.69 -22.86
N GLY A 23 -11.20 30.96 -22.00
CA GLY A 23 -11.64 29.58 -22.26
C GLY A 23 -10.65 28.50 -21.80
N GLU A 24 -9.47 28.89 -21.29
CA GLU A 24 -8.50 27.96 -20.73
C GLU A 24 -8.68 27.77 -19.21
N THR A 25 -8.30 26.60 -18.73
CA THR A 25 -8.24 26.25 -17.32
C THR A 25 -7.06 25.32 -17.11
N ASP A 26 -6.26 25.64 -16.10
CA ASP A 26 -5.15 24.80 -15.70
C ASP A 26 -5.60 23.87 -14.58
N VAL A 27 -5.18 22.62 -14.68
CA VAL A 27 -5.27 21.64 -13.60
C VAL A 27 -3.95 21.65 -12.85
N VAL A 28 -3.97 22.08 -11.60
CA VAL A 28 -2.80 22.05 -10.72
C VAL A 28 -2.89 20.81 -9.85
N ILE A 29 -1.87 19.95 -9.93
CA ILE A 29 -1.75 18.74 -9.11
C ILE A 29 -0.58 18.94 -8.17
N GLU A 30 -0.89 19.12 -6.89
CA GLU A 30 0.10 19.18 -5.82
C GLU A 30 0.31 17.78 -5.26
N THR A 31 1.56 17.39 -5.06
CA THR A 31 1.91 16.10 -4.46
C THR A 31 2.87 16.30 -3.30
N THR A 32 2.62 15.59 -2.21
CA THR A 32 3.50 15.55 -1.05
C THR A 32 3.88 14.10 -0.74
N PRO A 33 5.11 13.83 -0.28
CA PRO A 33 5.46 12.50 0.22
C PRO A 33 4.50 12.08 1.33
N SER A 34 4.08 10.82 1.31
CA SER A 34 3.34 10.22 2.41
C SER A 34 4.29 9.82 3.55
N ASP A 35 3.86 9.97 4.79
CA ASP A 35 4.59 9.50 5.98
C ASP A 35 4.74 7.97 6.03
N SER A 36 3.97 7.24 5.21
CA SER A 36 3.90 5.78 5.20
C SER A 36 4.80 5.14 4.15
N PHE A 37 6.08 5.55 4.07
CA PHE A 37 7.06 4.92 3.17
C PHE A 37 7.26 3.44 3.50
N VAL A 38 7.29 3.09 4.79
CA VAL A 38 7.27 1.71 5.28
C VAL A 38 6.16 1.54 6.31
N SER A 39 5.39 0.46 6.21
CA SER A 39 4.46 0.02 7.26
C SER A 39 4.71 -1.43 7.63
N VAL A 40 4.60 -1.75 8.92
CA VAL A 40 4.76 -3.10 9.44
C VAL A 40 3.59 -3.43 10.35
N LEU A 41 2.94 -4.56 10.12
CA LEU A 41 1.85 -5.09 10.93
C LEU A 41 2.24 -6.46 11.46
N PHE A 42 2.22 -6.62 12.78
CA PHE A 42 2.27 -7.92 13.43
C PHE A 42 0.86 -8.37 13.76
N TYR A 43 0.54 -9.64 13.50
CA TYR A 43 -0.78 -10.20 13.81
C TYR A 43 -0.66 -11.62 14.34
N GLY A 44 -1.72 -12.06 15.02
CA GLY A 44 -1.91 -13.44 15.41
C GLY A 44 -3.40 -13.78 15.47
N ASP A 45 -3.75 -15.00 15.09
CA ASP A 45 -5.13 -15.47 15.04
C ASP A 45 -5.24 -16.96 15.39
N ASN A 46 -6.46 -17.41 15.67
CA ASN A 46 -6.78 -18.79 16.00
C ASN A 46 -7.87 -19.40 15.09
N TYR A 47 -7.98 -18.92 13.85
CA TYR A 47 -9.02 -19.37 12.90
C TYR A 47 -8.68 -20.67 12.18
N GLY A 48 -7.52 -21.29 12.46
CA GLY A 48 -7.13 -22.54 11.82
C GLY A 48 -7.83 -23.76 12.41
N ILE A 49 -7.93 -24.83 11.62
CA ILE A 49 -8.39 -26.14 12.08
C ILE A 49 -7.20 -26.97 12.55
N LYS A 50 -7.46 -28.05 13.30
CA LYS A 50 -6.39 -28.85 13.93
C LYS A 50 -5.39 -29.38 12.90
N GLU A 51 -5.83 -29.78 11.72
CA GLU A 51 -4.93 -30.29 10.67
C GLU A 51 -4.14 -29.20 9.92
N SER A 52 -4.57 -27.94 9.97
CA SER A 52 -3.93 -26.83 9.23
C SER A 52 -3.18 -25.84 10.12
N GLY A 53 -3.10 -26.13 11.43
CA GLY A 53 -2.53 -25.28 12.46
C GLY A 53 -3.56 -24.32 13.04
N ARG A 54 -3.97 -24.55 14.29
CA ARG A 54 -5.02 -23.78 14.97
C ARG A 54 -4.60 -22.34 15.22
N TYR A 55 -3.33 -22.11 15.54
CA TYR A 55 -2.81 -20.81 15.90
C TYR A 55 -1.82 -20.33 14.83
N ARG A 56 -2.01 -19.11 14.35
CA ARG A 56 -1.16 -18.48 13.35
C ARG A 56 -0.62 -17.17 13.88
N GLY A 57 0.62 -16.89 13.56
CA GLY A 57 1.27 -15.62 13.85
C GLY A 57 2.11 -15.19 12.67
N GLY A 58 2.22 -13.88 12.46
CA GLY A 58 3.07 -13.39 11.40
C GLY A 58 3.21 -11.88 11.37
N ALA A 59 3.88 -11.45 10.30
CA ALA A 59 4.15 -10.06 10.01
C ALA A 59 3.87 -9.76 8.55
N SER A 60 3.29 -8.60 8.28
CA SER A 60 3.16 -8.00 6.96
C SER A 60 3.98 -6.72 6.92
N MET A 61 4.70 -6.51 5.82
CA MET A 61 5.50 -5.31 5.58
C MET A 61 5.12 -4.72 4.23
N SER A 62 4.88 -3.42 4.16
CA SER A 62 4.63 -2.68 2.92
C SER A 62 5.69 -1.59 2.75
N PHE A 63 6.23 -1.49 1.53
CA PHE A 63 7.16 -0.46 1.12
C PHE A 63 6.57 0.27 -0.07
N ASN A 64 6.38 1.58 0.07
CA ASN A 64 5.69 2.39 -0.93
C ASN A 64 6.66 3.33 -1.64
N ASN A 65 6.45 3.54 -2.93
CA ASN A 65 7.19 4.45 -3.80
C ASN A 65 8.71 4.18 -3.84
N ILE A 66 9.12 2.90 -3.88
CA ILE A 66 10.54 2.51 -3.88
C ILE A 66 11.23 2.96 -5.16
N ALA A 67 10.54 2.86 -6.30
CA ALA A 67 11.07 3.26 -7.60
C ALA A 67 10.71 4.70 -7.98
N HIS A 68 10.16 5.48 -7.05
CA HIS A 68 9.65 6.85 -7.27
C HIS A 68 8.58 6.96 -8.36
N GLN A 69 7.78 5.90 -8.55
CA GLN A 69 6.76 5.81 -9.60
C GLN A 69 5.36 5.54 -9.05
N GLY A 70 5.16 5.68 -7.74
CA GLY A 70 3.89 5.36 -7.08
C GLY A 70 3.66 3.86 -6.88
N ASP A 71 4.74 3.06 -6.91
CA ASP A 71 4.77 1.61 -6.75
C ASP A 71 4.61 1.16 -5.28
N SER A 72 4.28 -0.11 -5.05
CA SER A 72 4.25 -0.71 -3.72
C SER A 72 4.76 -2.15 -3.76
N LEU A 73 5.62 -2.50 -2.81
CA LEU A 73 6.09 -3.86 -2.56
C LEU A 73 5.56 -4.33 -1.22
N ASN A 74 4.89 -5.49 -1.21
CA ASN A 74 4.33 -6.09 0.00
C ASN A 74 5.00 -7.44 0.25
N ALA A 75 5.45 -7.65 1.48
CA ALA A 75 6.07 -8.88 1.93
C ALA A 75 5.33 -9.44 3.14
N TYR A 76 5.16 -10.76 3.18
CA TYR A 76 4.41 -11.43 4.21
C TYR A 76 5.17 -12.64 4.74
N LEU A 77 5.21 -12.77 6.05
CA LEU A 77 5.78 -13.92 6.75
C LEU A 77 4.75 -14.43 7.74
N GLN A 78 4.40 -15.71 7.66
CA GLN A 78 3.47 -16.36 8.58
C GLN A 78 4.02 -17.70 9.02
N ARG A 79 3.76 -18.06 10.27
CA ARG A 79 3.90 -19.43 10.76
C ARG A 79 2.63 -19.85 11.49
N SER A 80 2.30 -21.13 11.35
CA SER A 80 1.30 -21.82 12.15
C SER A 80 1.99 -22.72 13.19
N ASP A 81 1.24 -23.07 14.23
CA ASP A 81 1.62 -24.07 15.23
C ASP A 81 1.84 -25.47 14.63
N GLU A 82 1.15 -25.79 13.53
CA GLU A 82 1.46 -26.98 12.73
C GLU A 82 2.27 -26.64 11.46
N ALA A 83 3.21 -27.51 11.11
CA ALA A 83 3.96 -27.40 9.87
C ALA A 83 3.02 -27.72 8.69
N GLN A 84 2.63 -26.70 7.91
CA GLN A 84 1.90 -26.91 6.67
C GLN A 84 2.83 -27.48 5.60
N THR A 85 3.10 -28.78 5.65
CA THR A 85 3.66 -29.56 4.55
C THR A 85 2.50 -30.23 3.79
N ASN A 86 1.92 -29.53 2.82
CA ASN A 86 1.10 -30.19 1.80
C ASN A 86 1.99 -30.51 0.60
N TYR A 87 2.08 -31.81 0.27
CA TYR A 87 2.65 -32.33 -0.98
C TYR A 87 1.66 -32.15 -2.13
#